data_AF-A0AAV0MAS1-F1
#
_entry.id   AF-A0AAV0MAS1-F1
#
_cell.length_a   1.000
_cell.length_b   1.000
_cell.length_c   1.000
_cell.angle_alpha   90.00
_cell.angle_beta   90.00
_cell.angle_gamma   90.00
#
_symmetry.space_group_name_H-M   'P 1'
#
loop_
_entity.id
_entity.type
_entity.pdbx_description
1 polymer ?
#
loop_
_entity_poly.entity_id
_entity_poly.type
_entity_poly.pdbx_seq_one_letter_code
_entity_poly.pdbx_strand_id
1 'polypeptide(L)'
;MKDAIGAVPGEDSAEAEVLKHIAAFNDDPAVHGILVQLPLPKHMNEENVLNAVSIEKDVDGFHPLNIGRLAMRGRDPLFVPCTPKGCIELLRRSGVQISGKRAVVIGRSNIVGMPAALLLQREDATVTIVHSRTKNPEEIVKQADIVVSAVGQSNMVRGSWLKPGAVVIDVGINAVEDASCSRGYKLVGDVCYEEASKVASAVTPVPGGVGPMTIAMLLSNTLASAKRIHNFQ
;
A
#
# COMPACT_ATOMS: atom_id res chain seq x y z
N MET A 1 5.77 9.07 20.63
CA MET A 1 4.40 8.55 20.41
C MET A 1 3.71 8.34 21.76
N LYS A 2 3.48 9.41 22.54
CA LYS A 2 2.62 9.36 23.74
C LYS A 2 1.23 9.97 23.47
N ASP A 3 1.02 10.51 22.27
CA ASP A 3 -0.20 11.24 21.88
C ASP A 3 -1.10 10.47 20.90
N ALA A 4 -0.83 9.18 20.67
CA ALA A 4 -1.74 8.34 19.89
C ALA A 4 -2.93 7.97 20.79
N ILE A 5 -4.06 8.65 20.59
CA ILE A 5 -5.34 8.24 21.16
C ILE A 5 -5.74 6.95 20.44
N GLY A 6 -5.79 5.83 21.16
CA GLY A 6 -6.10 4.52 20.61
C GLY A 6 -7.25 3.88 21.35
N ALA A 7 -8.14 3.23 20.61
CA ALA A 7 -9.09 2.27 21.15
C ALA A 7 -8.64 0.88 20.69
N VAL A 8 -8.55 -0.08 21.61
CA VAL A 8 -8.26 -1.48 21.30
C VAL A 8 -9.40 -2.33 21.85
N PRO A 9 -10.54 -2.40 21.13
CA PRO A 9 -11.61 -3.34 21.46
C PRO A 9 -11.07 -4.78 21.47
N GLY A 10 -11.68 -5.65 22.27
CA GLY A 10 -11.28 -7.06 22.33
C GLY A 10 -11.58 -7.79 21.02
N GLU A 11 -10.95 -8.95 20.79
CA GLU A 11 -11.23 -9.75 19.59
C GLU A 11 -12.70 -10.16 19.49
N ASP A 12 -13.38 -10.37 20.62
CA ASP A 12 -14.80 -10.73 20.68
C ASP A 12 -15.75 -9.50 20.72
N SER A 13 -15.22 -8.28 20.61
CA SER A 13 -16.03 -7.07 20.61
C SER A 13 -17.02 -7.06 19.45
N ALA A 14 -18.20 -6.48 19.70
CA ALA A 14 -19.19 -6.28 18.66
C ALA A 14 -18.72 -5.20 17.67
N GLU A 15 -19.06 -5.34 16.39
CA GLU A 15 -18.76 -4.32 15.36
C GLU A 15 -19.28 -2.92 15.76
N ALA A 16 -20.45 -2.86 16.39
CA ALA A 16 -21.04 -1.61 16.88
C ALA A 16 -20.15 -0.86 17.89
N GLU A 17 -19.32 -1.57 18.65
CA GLU A 17 -18.36 -0.96 19.57
C GLU A 17 -17.23 -0.25 18.81
N VAL A 18 -16.69 -0.89 17.78
CA VAL A 18 -15.69 -0.30 16.88
C VAL A 18 -16.25 0.95 16.19
N LEU A 19 -17.48 0.85 15.65
CA LEU A 19 -18.15 1.97 14.99
C LEU A 19 -18.38 3.15 15.93
N LYS A 20 -18.67 2.89 17.22
CA LYS A 20 -18.81 3.94 18.24
C LYS A 20 -17.50 4.70 18.47
N HIS A 21 -16.37 3.99 18.51
CA HIS A 21 -15.06 4.64 18.62
C HIS A 21 -14.73 5.47 17.39
N ILE A 22 -14.99 4.95 16.18
CA ILE A 22 -14.80 5.69 14.93
C ILE A 22 -15.65 6.95 14.92
N ALA A 23 -16.91 6.88 15.32
CA ALA A 23 -17.79 8.05 15.43
C ALA A 23 -17.22 9.10 16.40
N ALA A 24 -16.77 8.69 17.59
CA ALA A 24 -16.15 9.61 18.55
C ALA A 24 -14.88 10.28 17.98
N PHE A 25 -14.03 9.54 17.28
CA PHE A 25 -12.84 10.10 16.63
C PHE A 25 -13.15 10.98 15.42
N ASN A 26 -14.23 10.70 14.69
CA ASN A 26 -14.72 11.57 13.63
C ASN A 26 -15.15 12.93 14.19
N ASP A 27 -15.82 12.94 15.33
CA ASP A 27 -16.34 14.18 15.95
C ASP A 27 -15.27 14.95 16.74
N ASP A 28 -14.16 14.32 17.13
CA ASP A 28 -13.11 14.97 17.92
C ASP A 28 -12.21 15.92 17.09
N PRO A 29 -12.25 17.24 17.31
CA PRO A 29 -11.41 18.19 16.55
C PRO A 29 -9.90 18.06 16.83
N ALA A 30 -9.50 17.38 17.91
CA ALA A 30 -8.10 17.09 18.20
C ALA A 30 -7.55 15.91 17.39
N VAL A 31 -8.41 15.10 16.78
CA VAL A 31 -8.03 13.96 15.93
C VAL A 31 -8.03 14.39 14.45
N HIS A 32 -6.89 14.31 13.79
CA HIS A 32 -6.76 14.66 12.36
C HIS A 32 -6.63 13.44 11.44
N GLY A 33 -6.47 12.24 12.00
CA GLY A 33 -6.33 11.02 11.23
C GLY A 33 -6.82 9.81 12.01
N ILE A 34 -7.56 8.95 11.33
CA ILE A 34 -8.07 7.68 11.84
C ILE A 34 -7.49 6.58 10.97
N LEU A 35 -6.92 5.57 11.63
CA LEU A 35 -6.43 4.35 10.98
C LEU A 35 -7.10 3.16 11.63
N VAL A 36 -7.60 2.25 10.80
CA VAL A 36 -8.17 0.98 11.23
C VAL A 36 -7.16 -0.11 10.90
N GLN A 37 -6.64 -0.79 11.92
CA GLN A 37 -5.70 -1.88 11.71
C GLN A 37 -6.42 -3.11 11.15
N LEU A 38 -5.93 -3.61 10.02
CA LEU A 38 -6.42 -4.83 9.37
C LEU A 38 -5.45 -6.02 9.63
N PRO A 39 -5.91 -7.28 9.50
CA PRO A 39 -7.31 -7.69 9.25
C PRO A 39 -8.19 -7.49 10.48
N LEU A 40 -9.50 -7.31 10.27
CA LEU A 40 -10.46 -7.33 11.37
C LEU A 40 -10.81 -8.78 11.77
N PRO A 41 -11.37 -8.99 12.98
CA PRO A 41 -12.00 -10.25 13.34
C PRO A 41 -13.04 -10.71 12.29
N LYS A 42 -13.11 -12.02 12.04
CA LYS A 42 -13.89 -12.60 10.93
C LYS A 42 -15.39 -12.30 10.98
N HIS A 43 -15.94 -11.99 12.15
CA HIS A 43 -17.36 -11.64 12.32
C HIS A 43 -17.67 -10.18 11.99
N MET A 44 -16.66 -9.34 11.78
CA MET A 44 -16.83 -7.93 11.43
C MET A 44 -16.78 -7.73 9.91
N ASN A 45 -17.55 -6.76 9.42
CA ASN A 45 -17.51 -6.30 8.06
C ASN A 45 -16.47 -5.18 7.89
N GLU A 46 -15.31 -5.52 7.32
CA GLU A 46 -14.23 -4.56 7.04
C GLU A 46 -14.70 -3.36 6.21
N GLU A 47 -15.54 -3.56 5.21
CA GLU A 47 -16.04 -2.47 4.37
C GLU A 47 -16.92 -1.51 5.17
N ASN A 48 -17.77 -2.03 6.07
CA ASN A 48 -18.60 -1.19 6.94
C ASN A 48 -17.74 -0.35 7.89
N VAL A 49 -16.74 -0.98 8.53
CA VAL A 49 -15.85 -0.30 9.46
C VAL A 49 -15.00 0.76 8.76
N LEU A 50 -14.42 0.45 7.59
CA LEU A 50 -13.62 1.41 6.82
C LEU A 50 -14.47 2.58 6.29
N ASN A 51 -15.71 2.31 5.84
CA ASN A 51 -16.63 3.35 5.35
C ASN A 51 -17.14 4.28 6.46
N ALA A 52 -17.07 3.86 7.73
CA ALA A 52 -17.46 4.70 8.86
C ALA A 52 -16.45 5.82 9.15
N VAL A 53 -15.22 5.71 8.66
CA VAL A 53 -14.20 6.75 8.80
C VAL A 53 -14.53 7.92 7.90
N SER A 54 -14.61 9.14 8.45
CA SER A 54 -14.85 10.35 7.67
C SER A 54 -13.77 10.53 6.62
N ILE A 55 -14.17 10.89 5.39
CA ILE A 55 -13.24 11.16 4.29
C ILE A 55 -12.17 12.20 4.65
N GLU A 56 -12.46 13.14 5.54
CA GLU A 56 -11.53 14.17 5.98
C GLU A 56 -10.47 13.68 6.96
N LYS A 57 -10.70 12.52 7.60
CA LYS A 57 -9.79 11.88 8.56
C LYS A 57 -9.31 10.50 8.11
N ASP A 58 -9.71 10.03 6.93
CA ASP A 58 -9.25 8.78 6.29
C ASP A 58 -7.80 8.91 5.78
N VAL A 59 -6.85 9.01 6.71
CA VAL A 59 -5.44 9.22 6.39
C VAL A 59 -4.79 8.00 5.73
N ASP A 60 -5.44 6.83 5.78
CA ASP A 60 -5.02 5.64 5.04
C ASP A 60 -5.52 5.64 3.58
N GLY A 61 -6.47 6.51 3.24
CA GLY A 61 -6.92 6.77 1.87
C GLY A 61 -7.82 5.68 1.28
N PHE A 62 -8.41 4.82 2.09
CA PHE A 62 -9.22 3.69 1.64
C PHE A 62 -10.70 4.00 1.44
N HIS A 63 -11.16 5.18 1.88
CA HIS A 63 -12.53 5.60 1.66
C HIS A 63 -12.83 5.59 0.14
N PRO A 64 -13.96 4.99 -0.30
CA PRO A 64 -14.29 4.89 -1.72
C PRO A 64 -14.26 6.21 -2.50
N LEU A 65 -14.54 7.34 -1.85
CA LEU A 65 -14.45 8.67 -2.46
C LEU A 65 -13.00 9.08 -2.78
N ASN A 66 -12.03 8.70 -1.95
CA ASN A 66 -10.61 8.92 -2.25
C ASN A 66 -10.20 8.09 -3.47
N ILE A 67 -10.56 6.80 -3.52
CA ILE A 67 -10.26 5.94 -4.67
C ILE A 67 -10.97 6.43 -5.95
N GLY A 68 -12.23 6.82 -5.85
CA GLY A 68 -12.99 7.36 -6.98
C GLY A 68 -12.38 8.65 -7.51
N ARG A 69 -11.99 9.58 -6.64
CA ARG A 69 -11.26 10.81 -7.03
C ARG A 69 -9.92 10.48 -7.65
N LEU A 70 -9.19 9.50 -7.12
CA LEU A 70 -7.93 9.02 -7.68
C LEU A 70 -8.10 8.44 -9.11
N ALA A 71 -9.19 7.72 -9.38
CA ALA A 71 -9.45 7.16 -10.70
C ALA A 71 -9.87 8.21 -11.75
N MET A 72 -10.43 9.34 -11.34
CA MET A 72 -10.95 10.37 -12.25
C MET A 72 -9.88 11.41 -12.60
N ARG A 73 -9.68 11.68 -13.90
CA ARG A 73 -8.85 12.82 -14.34
C ARG A 73 -9.49 14.15 -13.90
N GLY A 74 -8.65 15.12 -13.55
CA GLY A 74 -9.09 16.45 -13.10
C GLY A 74 -9.69 16.48 -11.69
N ARG A 75 -9.54 15.41 -10.92
CA ARG A 75 -9.93 15.36 -9.50
C ARG A 75 -8.75 14.90 -8.66
N ASP A 76 -8.63 15.48 -7.47
CA ASP A 76 -7.63 15.07 -6.50
C ASP A 76 -8.30 14.45 -5.27
N PRO A 77 -7.84 13.27 -4.83
CA PRO A 77 -8.31 12.70 -3.57
C PRO A 77 -7.85 13.55 -2.39
N LEU A 78 -8.55 13.47 -1.25
CA LEU A 78 -8.05 14.12 -0.04
C LEU A 78 -6.81 13.40 0.48
N PHE A 79 -6.78 12.08 0.32
CA PHE A 79 -5.69 11.20 0.71
C PHE A 79 -5.46 10.13 -0.35
N VAL A 80 -4.19 9.85 -0.63
CA VAL A 80 -3.78 8.74 -1.47
C VAL A 80 -3.35 7.58 -0.56
N PRO A 81 -3.75 6.32 -0.85
CA PRO A 81 -3.32 5.16 -0.10
C PRO A 81 -1.83 5.13 0.22
N CYS A 82 -1.49 4.95 1.50
CA CYS A 82 -0.14 5.16 2.01
C CYS A 82 0.92 4.31 1.31
N THR A 83 0.65 3.01 1.17
CA THR A 83 1.57 2.05 0.56
C THR A 83 1.78 2.35 -0.95
N PRO A 84 0.73 2.50 -1.77
CA PRO A 84 0.85 2.97 -3.15
C PRO A 84 1.59 4.31 -3.31
N LYS A 85 1.27 5.31 -2.47
CA LYS A 85 1.96 6.60 -2.45
C LYS A 85 3.45 6.43 -2.16
N GLY A 86 3.79 5.54 -1.22
CA GLY A 86 5.16 5.21 -0.86
C GLY A 86 5.93 4.56 -2.01
N CYS A 87 5.27 3.70 -2.80
CA CYS A 87 5.87 3.10 -3.99
C CYS A 87 6.25 4.16 -5.03
N ILE A 88 5.35 5.12 -5.31
CA ILE A 88 5.64 6.23 -6.24
C ILE A 88 6.76 7.12 -5.71
N GLU A 89 6.77 7.42 -4.41
CA GLU A 89 7.81 8.23 -3.79
C GLU A 89 9.18 7.57 -3.88
N LEU A 90 9.27 6.25 -3.68
CA LEU A 90 10.51 5.48 -3.86
C LEU A 90 11.01 5.58 -5.31
N LEU A 91 10.13 5.40 -6.30
CA LEU A 91 10.48 5.53 -7.71
C LEU A 91 11.03 6.93 -8.03
N ARG A 92 10.32 7.98 -7.61
CA ARG A 92 10.71 9.39 -7.84
C ARG A 92 12.04 9.73 -7.17
N ARG A 93 12.21 9.38 -5.88
CA ARG A 93 13.44 9.64 -5.13
C ARG A 93 14.64 8.87 -5.65
N SER A 94 14.39 7.73 -6.29
CA SER A 94 15.44 6.92 -6.94
C SER A 94 15.76 7.38 -8.37
N GLY A 95 15.15 8.47 -8.85
CA GLY A 95 15.37 8.98 -10.21
C GLY A 95 14.78 8.11 -11.32
N VAL A 96 13.81 7.24 -11.00
CA VAL A 96 13.19 6.36 -11.97
C VAL A 96 12.16 7.14 -12.79
N GLN A 97 12.36 7.19 -14.10
CA GLN A 97 11.38 7.77 -15.03
C GLN A 97 10.18 6.83 -15.16
N ILE A 98 8.98 7.29 -14.76
CA ILE A 98 7.73 6.51 -14.83
C ILE A 98 6.98 6.77 -16.14
N SER A 99 6.93 8.03 -16.59
CA SER A 99 6.21 8.43 -17.81
C SER A 99 6.71 7.66 -19.04
N GLY A 100 5.76 7.11 -19.81
CA GLY A 100 6.02 6.33 -21.01
C GLY A 100 6.53 4.91 -20.77
N LYS A 101 6.74 4.47 -19.52
CA LYS A 101 7.19 3.12 -19.20
C LYS A 101 6.05 2.12 -19.17
N ARG A 102 6.40 0.83 -19.38
CA ARG A 102 5.50 -0.29 -19.13
C ARG A 102 5.59 -0.67 -17.65
N ALA A 103 4.52 -0.49 -16.90
CA ALA A 103 4.44 -0.88 -15.51
C ALA A 103 3.53 -2.10 -15.33
N VAL A 104 3.96 -3.07 -14.55
CA VAL A 104 3.15 -4.22 -14.17
C VAL A 104 2.93 -4.20 -12.66
N VAL A 105 1.67 -4.27 -12.25
CA VAL A 105 1.28 -4.45 -10.84
C VAL A 105 0.81 -5.89 -10.66
N ILE A 106 1.48 -6.65 -9.79
CA ILE A 106 1.14 -8.04 -9.47
C ILE A 106 0.32 -8.02 -8.19
N GLY A 107 -0.98 -8.26 -8.30
CA GLY A 107 -1.95 -8.10 -7.23
C GLY A 107 -2.98 -7.02 -7.55
N ARG A 108 -4.22 -7.24 -7.11
CA ARG A 108 -5.38 -6.35 -7.35
C ARG A 108 -6.17 -6.04 -6.09
N SER A 109 -5.51 -6.06 -4.93
CA SER A 109 -6.14 -5.72 -3.66
C SER A 109 -6.63 -4.28 -3.67
N ASN A 110 -7.66 -4.00 -2.88
CA ASN A 110 -8.21 -2.64 -2.74
C ASN A 110 -7.23 -1.69 -2.07
N ILE A 111 -6.35 -2.22 -1.21
CA ILE A 111 -5.44 -1.43 -0.38
C ILE A 111 -4.10 -1.09 -1.07
N VAL A 112 -3.65 -1.92 -2.01
CA VAL A 112 -2.34 -1.73 -2.67
C VAL A 112 -2.43 -1.84 -4.18
N GLY A 113 -2.82 -3.00 -4.70
CA GLY A 113 -2.67 -3.31 -6.12
C GLY A 113 -3.43 -2.33 -7.04
N MET A 114 -4.73 -2.14 -6.79
CA MET A 114 -5.53 -1.23 -7.59
C MET A 114 -5.07 0.24 -7.47
N PRO A 115 -4.88 0.83 -6.27
CA PRO A 115 -4.45 2.23 -6.20
C PRO A 115 -3.02 2.46 -6.73
N ALA A 116 -2.10 1.49 -6.60
CA ALA A 116 -0.77 1.57 -7.21
C ALA A 116 -0.86 1.64 -8.74
N ALA A 117 -1.75 0.84 -9.35
CA ALA A 117 -2.00 0.89 -10.78
C ALA A 117 -2.55 2.26 -11.23
N LEU A 118 -3.49 2.83 -10.49
CA LEU A 118 -4.04 4.16 -10.77
C LEU A 118 -2.98 5.27 -10.65
N LEU A 119 -2.11 5.19 -9.64
CA LEU A 119 -1.03 6.16 -9.49
C LEU A 119 0.00 6.07 -10.61
N LEU A 120 0.43 4.86 -10.98
CA LEU A 120 1.33 4.66 -12.12
C LEU A 120 0.72 5.20 -13.43
N GLN A 121 -0.59 5.00 -13.63
CA GLN A 121 -1.32 5.57 -14.76
C GLN A 121 -1.33 7.11 -14.73
N ARG A 122 -1.49 7.73 -13.56
CA ARG A 122 -1.42 9.19 -13.40
C ARG A 122 -0.02 9.76 -13.68
N GLU A 123 1.02 8.96 -13.49
CA GLU A 123 2.40 9.28 -13.89
C GLU A 123 2.69 8.92 -15.35
N ASP A 124 1.66 8.73 -16.18
CA ASP A 124 1.73 8.41 -17.61
C ASP A 124 2.42 7.07 -17.96
N ALA A 125 2.42 6.09 -17.04
CA ALA A 125 2.83 4.73 -17.37
C ALA A 125 1.72 3.98 -18.13
N THR A 126 2.12 3.06 -19.00
CA THR A 126 1.23 2.02 -19.53
C THR A 126 1.16 0.88 -18.52
N VAL A 127 0.00 0.70 -17.87
CA VAL A 127 -0.15 -0.19 -16.72
C VAL A 127 -0.89 -1.48 -17.08
N THR A 128 -0.34 -2.62 -16.67
CA THR A 128 -1.02 -3.93 -16.71
C THR A 128 -1.14 -4.49 -15.29
N ILE A 129 -2.33 -4.97 -14.92
CA ILE A 129 -2.56 -5.63 -13.62
C ILE A 129 -2.56 -7.14 -13.83
N VAL A 130 -1.66 -7.83 -13.13
CA VAL A 130 -1.57 -9.29 -13.08
C VAL A 130 -2.23 -9.80 -11.79
N HIS A 131 -3.00 -10.88 -11.88
CA HIS A 131 -3.67 -11.49 -10.73
C HIS A 131 -3.81 -13.01 -10.91
N SER A 132 -4.41 -13.69 -9.91
CA SER A 132 -4.55 -15.16 -9.86
C SER A 132 -5.30 -15.83 -11.01
N ARG A 133 -5.88 -15.06 -11.95
CA ARG A 133 -6.59 -15.57 -13.13
C ARG A 133 -5.91 -15.17 -14.44
N THR A 134 -4.79 -14.45 -14.35
CA THR A 134 -3.98 -14.08 -15.51
C THR A 134 -3.26 -15.33 -16.00
N LYS A 135 -3.35 -15.60 -17.31
CA LYS A 135 -2.58 -16.68 -17.96
C LYS A 135 -1.18 -16.18 -18.28
N ASN A 136 -0.18 -17.04 -18.09
CA ASN A 136 1.24 -16.75 -18.33
C ASN A 136 1.71 -15.41 -17.72
N PRO A 137 1.49 -15.17 -16.41
CA PRO A 137 1.86 -13.91 -15.77
C PRO A 137 3.33 -13.54 -15.98
N GLU A 138 4.22 -14.53 -16.03
CA GLU A 138 5.65 -14.38 -16.28
C GLU A 138 5.97 -13.72 -17.62
N GLU A 139 5.22 -14.02 -18.69
CA GLU A 139 5.43 -13.44 -20.02
C GLU A 139 5.07 -11.95 -20.05
N ILE A 140 4.08 -11.56 -19.26
CA ILE A 140 3.63 -10.17 -19.11
C ILE A 140 4.64 -9.38 -18.28
N VAL A 141 5.06 -9.92 -17.13
CA VAL A 141 6.04 -9.28 -16.22
C VAL A 141 7.38 -9.06 -16.93
N LYS A 142 7.77 -9.98 -17.83
CA LYS A 142 9.04 -9.91 -18.58
C LYS A 142 9.13 -8.76 -19.58
N GLN A 143 8.02 -8.07 -19.84
CA GLN A 143 7.97 -6.88 -20.70
C GLN A 143 7.96 -5.57 -19.91
N ALA A 144 7.91 -5.63 -18.58
CA ALA A 144 7.77 -4.46 -17.72
C ALA A 144 9.10 -3.76 -17.48
N ASP A 145 9.11 -2.43 -17.54
CA ASP A 145 10.20 -1.60 -17.04
C ASP A 145 10.10 -1.37 -15.53
N ILE A 146 8.87 -1.35 -15.00
CA ILE A 146 8.57 -1.19 -13.57
C ILE A 146 7.67 -2.34 -13.14
N VAL A 147 8.02 -3.02 -12.05
CA VAL A 147 7.21 -4.08 -11.44
C VAL A 147 6.88 -3.69 -10.00
N VAL A 148 5.60 -3.69 -9.65
CA VAL A 148 5.14 -3.55 -8.26
C VAL A 148 4.50 -4.87 -7.84
N SER A 149 5.12 -5.60 -6.92
CA SER A 149 4.58 -6.87 -6.41
C SER A 149 3.88 -6.66 -5.08
N ALA A 150 2.59 -7.00 -5.01
CA ALA A 150 1.72 -6.84 -3.86
C ALA A 150 0.74 -8.03 -3.75
N VAL A 151 1.26 -9.25 -3.88
CA VAL A 151 0.50 -10.50 -3.88
C VAL A 151 0.47 -11.17 -2.51
N GLY A 152 1.45 -10.89 -1.63
CA GLY A 152 1.54 -11.51 -0.30
C GLY A 152 1.85 -13.00 -0.39
N GLN A 153 2.78 -13.38 -1.27
CA GLN A 153 3.25 -14.76 -1.45
C GLN A 153 4.76 -14.78 -1.57
N SER A 154 5.42 -15.39 -0.58
CA SER A 154 6.87 -15.37 -0.46
C SER A 154 7.59 -15.92 -1.69
N ASN A 155 8.54 -15.14 -2.23
CA ASN A 155 9.41 -15.52 -3.36
C ASN A 155 8.69 -16.03 -4.63
N MET A 156 7.42 -15.66 -4.84
CA MET A 156 6.64 -16.01 -6.03
C MET A 156 7.26 -15.43 -7.30
N VAL A 157 7.69 -14.17 -7.26
CA VAL A 157 8.30 -13.50 -8.42
C VAL A 157 9.78 -13.87 -8.49
N ARG A 158 10.13 -14.67 -9.50
CA ARG A 158 11.51 -15.12 -9.75
C ARG A 158 12.26 -14.16 -10.66
N GLY A 159 13.58 -14.20 -10.63
CA GLY A 159 14.42 -13.34 -11.51
C GLY A 159 14.16 -13.58 -13.00
N SER A 160 13.75 -14.79 -13.38
CA SER A 160 13.43 -15.16 -14.77
C SER A 160 12.17 -14.47 -15.33
N TRP A 161 11.31 -13.94 -14.44
CA TRP A 161 10.11 -13.17 -14.79
C TRP A 161 10.45 -11.73 -15.15
N LEU A 162 11.61 -11.22 -14.72
CA LEU A 162 11.96 -9.81 -14.82
C LEU A 162 12.64 -9.50 -16.16
N LYS A 163 12.31 -8.35 -16.72
CA LYS A 163 13.08 -7.76 -17.82
C LYS A 163 14.46 -7.33 -17.30
N PRO A 164 15.57 -7.62 -18.00
CA PRO A 164 16.86 -7.05 -17.65
C PRO A 164 16.80 -5.51 -17.57
N GLY A 165 17.26 -4.96 -16.45
CA GLY A 165 17.21 -3.53 -16.17
C GLY A 165 15.88 -2.99 -15.62
N ALA A 166 14.88 -3.84 -15.37
CA ALA A 166 13.63 -3.41 -14.72
C ALA A 166 13.87 -2.86 -13.30
N VAL A 167 12.96 -2.01 -12.84
CA VAL A 167 12.89 -1.56 -11.45
C VAL A 167 11.78 -2.33 -10.74
N VAL A 168 12.09 -2.89 -9.58
CA VAL A 168 11.16 -3.74 -8.82
C VAL A 168 10.87 -3.14 -7.45
N ILE A 169 9.59 -2.89 -7.17
CA ILE A 169 9.07 -2.54 -5.85
C ILE A 169 8.37 -3.78 -5.28
N ASP A 170 8.96 -4.36 -4.26
CA ASP A 170 8.42 -5.48 -3.49
C ASP A 170 7.68 -4.94 -2.26
N VAL A 171 6.34 -5.01 -2.32
CA VAL A 171 5.44 -4.58 -1.25
C VAL A 171 5.13 -5.73 -0.29
N GLY A 172 5.37 -6.98 -0.71
CA GLY A 172 5.06 -8.16 0.08
C GLY A 172 5.83 -8.20 1.39
N ILE A 173 5.19 -8.65 2.46
CA ILE A 173 5.84 -8.95 3.73
C ILE A 173 5.28 -10.27 4.21
N ASN A 174 6.12 -11.31 4.15
CA ASN A 174 5.74 -12.68 4.45
C ASN A 174 6.65 -13.22 5.55
N ALA A 175 6.07 -13.75 6.64
CA ALA A 175 6.82 -14.47 7.65
C ALA A 175 7.08 -15.90 7.19
N VAL A 176 8.35 -16.30 7.16
CA VAL A 176 8.79 -17.67 6.83
C VAL A 176 9.57 -18.21 7.99
N GLU A 177 9.21 -19.41 8.45
CA GLU A 177 9.89 -20.10 9.55
C GLU A 177 11.40 -20.20 9.28
N ASP A 178 12.19 -19.82 10.28
CA ASP A 178 13.64 -19.86 10.21
C ASP A 178 14.20 -20.06 11.62
N ALA A 179 14.57 -21.30 11.92
CA ALA A 179 15.08 -21.71 13.23
C ALA A 179 16.43 -21.05 13.58
N SER A 180 17.13 -20.47 12.59
CA SER A 180 18.37 -19.70 12.83
C SER A 180 18.11 -18.27 13.29
N CYS A 181 16.89 -17.75 13.09
CA CYS A 181 16.49 -16.43 13.59
C CYS A 181 15.99 -16.51 15.03
N SER A 182 16.40 -15.55 15.86
CA SER A 182 15.98 -15.47 17.27
C SER A 182 14.47 -15.35 17.48
N ARG A 183 13.73 -14.88 16.46
CA ARG A 183 12.26 -14.78 16.45
C ARG A 183 11.57 -16.06 15.95
N GLY A 184 12.31 -17.06 15.49
CA GLY A 184 11.77 -18.29 14.87
C GLY A 184 11.29 -18.12 13.43
N TYR A 185 11.35 -16.90 12.87
CA TYR A 185 10.98 -16.60 11.49
C TYR A 185 11.81 -15.45 10.94
N LYS A 186 11.88 -15.37 9.60
CA LYS A 186 12.40 -14.23 8.84
C LYS A 186 11.28 -13.60 8.02
N LEU A 187 11.41 -12.30 7.75
CA LEU A 187 10.53 -11.59 6.83
C LEU A 187 11.14 -11.63 5.44
N VAL A 188 10.35 -12.04 4.45
CA VAL A 188 10.73 -12.04 3.03
C VAL A 188 9.62 -11.43 2.20
N GLY A 189 10.00 -10.87 1.05
CA GLY A 189 9.07 -10.25 0.13
C GLY A 189 8.40 -11.25 -0.82
N ASP A 190 7.61 -10.70 -1.73
CA ASP A 190 7.01 -11.48 -2.82
C ASP A 190 8.03 -11.86 -3.89
N VAL A 191 9.14 -11.10 -3.97
CA VAL A 191 10.19 -11.25 -4.96
C VAL A 191 11.36 -12.02 -4.36
N CYS A 192 11.90 -12.97 -5.11
CA CYS A 192 13.16 -13.60 -4.75
C CYS A 192 14.32 -12.60 -4.94
N TYR A 193 14.65 -11.87 -3.89
CA TYR A 193 15.61 -10.75 -3.91
C TYR A 193 16.96 -11.14 -4.53
N GLU A 194 17.51 -12.30 -4.18
CA GLU A 194 18.80 -12.80 -4.68
C GLU A 194 18.82 -13.07 -6.19
N GLU A 195 17.68 -13.41 -6.79
CA GLU A 195 17.57 -13.56 -8.23
C GLU A 195 17.29 -12.22 -8.91
N ALA A 196 16.41 -11.41 -8.32
CA ALA A 196 16.03 -10.12 -8.87
C ALA A 196 17.20 -9.13 -8.89
N SER A 197 18.06 -9.12 -7.86
CA SER A 197 19.23 -8.24 -7.77
C SER A 197 20.26 -8.47 -8.89
N LYS A 198 20.23 -9.63 -9.55
CA LYS A 198 21.10 -9.98 -10.67
C LYS A 198 20.55 -9.56 -12.03
N VAL A 199 19.27 -9.18 -12.11
CA VAL A 199 18.54 -8.89 -13.35
C VAL A 199 18.02 -7.46 -13.39
N ALA A 200 17.41 -7.01 -12.29
CA ALA A 200 16.83 -5.69 -12.12
C ALA A 200 17.93 -4.62 -12.01
N SER A 201 17.64 -3.40 -12.46
CA SER A 201 18.49 -2.23 -12.20
C SER A 201 18.37 -1.74 -10.76
N ALA A 202 17.20 -1.94 -10.15
CA ALA A 202 16.95 -1.67 -8.74
C ALA A 202 15.84 -2.60 -8.22
N VAL A 203 15.95 -3.03 -6.96
CA VAL A 203 14.93 -3.83 -6.27
C VAL A 203 14.86 -3.40 -4.81
N THR A 204 13.65 -3.21 -4.28
CA THR A 204 13.49 -2.89 -2.85
C THR A 204 13.68 -4.14 -2.00
N PRO A 205 14.46 -4.08 -0.90
CA PRO A 205 14.61 -5.21 0.01
C PRO A 205 13.37 -5.38 0.90
N VAL A 206 13.18 -6.60 1.39
CA VAL A 206 12.22 -6.90 2.46
C VAL A 206 12.95 -7.68 3.55
N PRO A 207 13.01 -7.18 4.80
CA PRO A 207 12.49 -5.87 5.26
C PRO A 207 13.31 -4.67 4.76
N GLY A 208 12.81 -3.45 4.98
CA GLY A 208 13.55 -2.21 4.75
C GLY A 208 13.19 -1.42 3.48
N GLY A 209 12.30 -1.95 2.64
CA GLY A 209 11.78 -1.29 1.44
C GLY A 209 10.51 -0.46 1.71
N VAL A 210 9.36 -1.00 1.32
CA VAL A 210 8.09 -0.26 1.28
C VAL A 210 7.49 -0.01 2.68
N GLY A 211 7.67 -0.93 3.63
CA GLY A 211 7.07 -0.82 4.98
C GLY A 211 7.34 0.51 5.69
N PRO A 212 8.60 0.98 5.81
CA PRO A 212 8.91 2.30 6.36
C PRO A 212 8.25 3.46 5.60
N MET A 213 8.09 3.33 4.27
CA MET A 213 7.43 4.35 3.46
C MET A 213 5.93 4.42 3.71
N THR A 214 5.27 3.29 4.00
CA THR A 214 3.86 3.29 4.40
C THR A 214 3.64 4.15 5.64
N ILE A 215 4.50 4.00 6.66
CA ILE A 215 4.44 4.81 7.88
C ILE A 215 4.73 6.28 7.58
N ALA A 216 5.75 6.57 6.76
CA ALA A 216 6.08 7.94 6.38
C ALA A 216 4.92 8.62 5.62
N MET A 217 4.26 7.89 4.72
CA MET A 217 3.13 8.40 3.94
C MET A 217 1.88 8.59 4.79
N LEU A 218 1.64 7.73 5.79
CA LEU A 218 0.60 7.91 6.79
C LEU A 218 0.82 9.23 7.55
N LEU A 219 2.02 9.45 8.09
CA LEU A 219 2.35 10.69 8.80
C LEU A 219 2.21 11.93 7.88
N SER A 220 2.62 11.80 6.61
CA SER A 220 2.42 12.84 5.60
C SER A 220 0.94 13.15 5.35
N ASN A 221 0.08 12.13 5.25
CA ASN A 221 -1.36 12.30 5.07
C ASN A 221 -1.99 12.93 6.32
N THR A 222 -1.63 12.49 7.53
CA THR A 222 -2.10 13.10 8.78
C THR A 222 -1.71 14.57 8.89
N LEU A 223 -0.48 14.93 8.51
CA LEU A 223 -0.05 16.33 8.46
C LEU A 223 -0.88 17.15 7.45
N ALA A 224 -1.15 16.60 6.26
CA ALA A 224 -1.98 17.25 5.27
C ALA A 224 -3.42 17.45 5.76
N SER A 225 -3.96 16.48 6.50
CA SER A 225 -5.26 16.59 7.16
C SER A 225 -5.29 17.74 8.18
N ALA A 226 -4.33 17.76 9.10
CA ALA A 226 -4.22 18.79 10.13
C ALA A 226 -4.08 20.19 9.51
N LYS A 227 -3.24 20.33 8.47
CA LYS A 227 -3.09 21.59 7.73
C LYS A 227 -4.43 22.07 7.14
N ARG A 228 -5.19 21.17 6.52
CA ARG A 228 -6.50 21.47 5.93
C ARG A 228 -7.50 21.93 6.99
N ILE A 229 -7.60 21.21 8.09
CA ILE A 229 -8.54 21.51 9.19
C ILE A 229 -8.22 22.86 9.85
N HIS A 230 -6.93 23.17 10.05
CA HIS A 230 -6.49 24.42 10.70
C HIS A 230 -6.21 25.56 9.72
N ASN A 231 -6.53 25.39 8.43
CA ASN A 231 -6.24 26.37 7.35
C ASN A 231 -4.77 26.84 7.33
N PHE A 232 -3.83 25.94 7.63
CA PHE A 232 -2.41 26.22 7.63
C PHE A 232 -1.82 25.96 6.23
N GLN A 233 -1.23 26.97 5.60
CA GLN A 233 -0.59 26.85 4.28
C GLN A 233 0.72 26.05 4.36
#